data_AF-A0AAV0BRT9-F1
#
_entry.id   AF-A0AAV0BRT9-F1
#
_cell.length_a   1.000
_cell.length_b   1.000
_cell.length_c   1.000
_cell.angle_alpha   90.00
_cell.angle_beta   90.00
_cell.angle_gamma   90.00
#
_symmetry.space_group_name_H-M   'P 1'
#
loop_
_entity.id
_entity.type
_entity.pdbx_description
1 polymer ?
#
loop_
_entity_poly.entity_id
_entity_poly.type
_entity_poly.pdbx_seq_one_letter_code
_entity_poly.pdbx_strand_id
1 'polypeptide(L)'
;DNLYIDMNRIVHHCTHPEGKKPPETEEEMMVEVFRYTNQVLNMVRPWKLLMIAIGIVAPRIKMSQQLSFWFRAAQEAESKHMEKLLVIQQSSLLGKELSDEYSTNNNFWDSNTIIPGAPFMKLLTESLRYWIIQVILSDASVPDEGEHKIMEFIIRSRTQSSYNPNTRHVVYGLDADPIILSLETHENHFKVLREDVFSDERRRKRCHLCG
;
A
#
# COMPACT_ATOMS: atom_id res chain seq x y z
N ASP A 1 -15.56 13.13 7.91
CA ASP A 1 -15.83 14.10 6.83
C ASP A 1 -14.93 13.81 5.65
N ASN A 2 -13.62 13.80 5.91
CA ASN A 2 -12.59 13.65 4.91
C ASN A 2 -11.86 12.32 5.12
N LEU A 3 -11.59 11.62 4.02
CA LEU A 3 -10.72 10.44 3.98
C LEU A 3 -9.52 10.74 3.09
N TYR A 4 -8.35 10.38 3.58
CA TYR A 4 -7.08 10.51 2.88
C TYR A 4 -6.43 9.13 2.77
N ILE A 5 -5.96 8.78 1.58
CA ILE A 5 -5.37 7.47 1.29
C ILE A 5 -3.99 7.67 0.70
N ASP A 6 -2.97 7.09 1.34
CA ASP A 6 -1.67 6.87 0.70
C ASP A 6 -1.77 5.63 -0.19
N MET A 7 -1.79 5.84 -1.50
CA MET A 7 -2.02 4.80 -2.49
C MET A 7 -0.86 3.80 -2.56
N ASN A 8 0.37 4.21 -2.25
CA ASN A 8 1.51 3.30 -2.29
C ASN A 8 1.34 2.13 -1.33
N ARG A 9 0.67 2.38 -0.19
CA ARG A 9 0.40 1.36 0.82
C ARG A 9 -0.64 0.34 0.36
N ILE A 10 -1.70 0.80 -0.31
CA ILE A 10 -2.68 -0.10 -0.93
C ILE A 10 -2.01 -0.96 -2.01
N VAL A 11 -1.20 -0.36 -2.89
CA VAL A 11 -0.49 -1.10 -3.94
C VAL A 11 0.44 -2.14 -3.33
N HIS A 12 1.22 -1.79 -2.30
CA HIS A 12 2.08 -2.75 -1.61
C HIS A 12 1.27 -3.92 -0.99
N HIS A 13 0.12 -3.64 -0.38
CA HIS A 13 -0.76 -4.69 0.15
C HIS A 13 -1.30 -5.61 -0.95
N CYS A 14 -1.65 -5.05 -2.11
CA CYS A 14 -2.19 -5.81 -3.24
C CYS A 14 -1.14 -6.70 -3.93
N THR A 15 0.14 -6.31 -3.86
CA THR A 15 1.26 -7.05 -4.47
C THR A 15 1.76 -8.21 -3.62
N HIS A 16 1.57 -8.15 -2.31
CA HIS A 16 1.98 -9.20 -1.37
C HIS A 16 0.83 -9.62 -0.45
N PRO A 17 -0.28 -10.13 -1.02
CA PRO A 17 -1.44 -10.39 -0.21
C PRO A 17 -1.28 -11.63 0.68
N GLU A 18 -1.71 -11.53 1.93
CA GLU A 18 -1.69 -12.65 2.86
C GLU A 18 -2.79 -13.68 2.51
N GLY A 19 -2.40 -14.96 2.42
CA GLY A 19 -3.34 -16.07 2.24
C GLY A 19 -4.00 -16.18 0.85
N LYS A 20 -3.54 -15.41 -0.14
CA LYS A 20 -3.94 -15.54 -1.55
C LYS A 20 -2.75 -15.33 -2.48
N LYS A 21 -2.87 -15.78 -3.73
CA LYS A 21 -1.84 -15.55 -4.74
C LYS A 21 -1.78 -14.05 -5.12
N PRO A 22 -0.57 -13.50 -5.38
CA PRO A 22 -0.45 -12.15 -5.92
C PRO A 22 -1.05 -12.09 -7.33
N PRO A 23 -1.55 -10.92 -7.77
CA PRO A 23 -2.00 -10.71 -9.15
C PRO A 23 -0.88 -10.95 -10.16
N GLU A 24 -1.19 -11.57 -11.30
CA GLU A 24 -0.19 -11.91 -12.33
C GLU A 24 -0.04 -10.80 -13.39
N THR A 25 -1.09 -10.01 -13.59
CA THR A 25 -1.15 -8.94 -14.60
C THR A 25 -1.38 -7.56 -13.98
N GLU A 26 -1.02 -6.50 -14.72
CA GLU A 26 -1.29 -5.12 -14.27
C GLU A 26 -2.80 -4.84 -14.17
N GLU A 27 -3.61 -5.44 -15.05
CA GLU A 27 -5.06 -5.31 -15.02
C GLU A 27 -5.66 -5.95 -13.76
N GLU A 28 -5.24 -7.16 -13.41
CA GLU A 28 -5.66 -7.81 -12.15
C GLU A 28 -5.21 -7.01 -10.93
N MET A 29 -4.01 -6.43 -10.99
CA MET A 29 -3.52 -5.53 -9.95
C MET A 29 -4.43 -4.30 -9.78
N MET A 30 -4.85 -3.65 -10.88
CA MET A 30 -5.77 -2.51 -10.81
C MET A 30 -7.13 -2.90 -10.21
N VAL A 31 -7.69 -4.04 -10.63
CA VAL A 31 -8.95 -4.56 -10.07
C VAL A 31 -8.82 -4.78 -8.57
N GLU A 32 -7.71 -5.35 -8.13
CA GLU A 32 -7.43 -5.61 -6.73
C GLU A 32 -7.26 -4.31 -5.93
N VAL A 33 -6.53 -3.32 -6.45
CA VAL A 33 -6.39 -1.98 -5.87
C VAL A 33 -7.75 -1.30 -5.73
N PHE A 34 -8.61 -1.35 -6.75
CA PHE A 34 -9.97 -0.79 -6.68
C PHE A 34 -10.84 -1.52 -5.67
N ARG A 35 -10.78 -2.85 -5.63
CA ARG A 35 -11.51 -3.67 -4.66
C ARG A 35 -11.11 -3.30 -3.24
N TYR A 36 -9.81 -3.20 -2.98
CA TYR A 36 -9.28 -2.85 -1.66
C TYR A 36 -9.64 -1.41 -1.26
N THR A 37 -9.45 -0.46 -2.18
CA THR A 37 -9.83 0.94 -1.94
C THR A 37 -11.32 1.05 -1.63
N ASN A 38 -12.19 0.33 -2.36
CA ASN A 38 -13.62 0.26 -2.06
C ASN A 38 -13.94 -0.25 -0.65
N GLN A 39 -13.17 -1.22 -0.14
CA GLN A 39 -13.35 -1.68 1.25
C GLN A 39 -13.07 -0.55 2.23
N VAL A 40 -11.98 0.20 2.04
CA VAL A 40 -11.65 1.37 2.86
C VAL A 40 -12.75 2.44 2.77
N LEU A 41 -13.23 2.75 1.56
CA LEU A 41 -14.34 3.68 1.36
C LEU A 41 -15.62 3.25 2.07
N ASN A 42 -15.98 1.97 1.98
CA ASN A 42 -17.19 1.43 2.60
C ASN A 42 -17.12 1.41 4.13
N MET A 43 -15.90 1.29 4.70
CA MET A 43 -15.66 1.37 6.14
C MET A 43 -15.75 2.82 6.66
N VAL A 44 -15.12 3.77 5.97
CA VAL A 44 -15.02 5.16 6.47
C VAL A 44 -16.20 6.02 6.06
N ARG A 45 -16.75 5.80 4.85
CA ARG A 45 -17.86 6.55 4.25
C ARG A 45 -17.65 8.07 4.31
N PRO A 46 -16.59 8.60 3.66
CA PRO A 46 -16.39 10.05 3.59
C PRO A 46 -17.56 10.71 2.86
N TRP A 47 -17.97 11.89 3.32
CA TRP A 47 -19.13 12.61 2.78
C TRP A 47 -18.80 14.03 2.31
N LYS A 48 -17.58 14.54 2.58
CA LYS A 48 -17.10 15.83 2.08
C LYS A 48 -15.94 15.68 1.11
N LEU A 49 -14.94 14.89 1.46
CA LEU A 49 -13.69 14.80 0.70
C LEU A 49 -13.14 13.38 0.71
N LEU A 50 -12.73 12.92 -0.47
CA LEU A 50 -11.78 11.83 -0.62
C LEU A 50 -10.54 12.38 -1.33
N MET A 51 -9.38 12.21 -0.70
CA MET A 51 -8.08 12.54 -1.27
C MET A 51 -7.26 11.26 -1.40
N ILE A 52 -6.70 11.06 -2.59
CA ILE A 52 -5.78 9.95 -2.86
C ILE A 52 -4.43 10.57 -3.20
N ALA A 53 -3.40 10.20 -2.44
CA ALA A 53 -2.03 10.65 -2.64
C ALA A 53 -1.17 9.51 -3.15
N ILE A 54 -0.48 9.75 -4.27
CA ILE A 54 0.50 8.83 -4.86
C ILE A 54 1.89 9.43 -4.61
N GLY A 55 2.62 8.87 -3.65
CA GLY A 55 3.88 9.45 -3.16
C GLY A 55 5.13 8.84 -3.75
N ILE A 56 5.62 9.32 -4.88
CA ILE A 56 6.76 8.63 -5.54
C ILE A 56 8.12 9.29 -5.28
N VAL A 57 8.19 10.59 -4.97
CA VAL A 57 9.45 11.32 -4.77
C VAL A 57 9.65 11.62 -3.29
N ALA A 58 10.75 11.16 -2.70
CA ALA A 58 11.07 11.36 -1.28
C ALA A 58 12.31 12.26 -1.08
N PRO A 59 12.51 12.86 0.11
CA PRO A 59 13.73 13.57 0.46
C PRO A 59 14.97 12.67 0.37
N ARG A 60 16.15 13.25 0.13
CA ARG A 60 17.41 12.49 -0.07
C ARG A 60 17.71 11.47 1.03
N ILE A 61 17.41 11.80 2.28
CA ILE A 61 17.60 10.89 3.43
C ILE A 61 16.74 9.62 3.26
N LYS A 62 15.46 9.80 2.93
CA LYS A 62 14.51 8.71 2.70
C LYS A 62 14.81 7.96 1.39
N MET A 63 15.30 8.65 0.35
CA MET A 63 15.80 7.99 -0.87
C MET A 63 16.95 7.02 -0.57
N SER A 64 17.90 7.39 0.30
CA SER A 64 19.01 6.50 0.66
C SER A 64 18.51 5.27 1.45
N GLN A 65 17.47 5.44 2.26
CA GLN A 65 16.79 4.32 2.93
C GLN A 65 16.06 3.44 1.92
N GLN A 66 15.27 4.01 1.02
CA GLN A 66 14.57 3.29 -0.06
C GLN A 66 15.55 2.50 -0.95
N LEU A 67 16.67 3.11 -1.33
CA LEU A 67 17.73 2.43 -2.08
C LEU A 67 18.26 1.21 -1.31
N SER A 68 18.56 1.36 -0.02
CA SER A 68 19.01 0.22 0.81
C SER A 68 17.96 -0.89 0.87
N PHE A 69 16.67 -0.55 0.96
CA PHE A 69 15.58 -1.51 0.91
C PHE A 69 15.52 -2.24 -0.43
N TRP A 70 15.62 -1.53 -1.56
CA TRP A 70 15.60 -2.15 -2.89
C TRP A 70 16.79 -3.07 -3.12
N PHE A 71 17.99 -2.66 -2.70
CA PHE A 71 19.18 -3.52 -2.79
C PHE A 71 19.02 -4.80 -1.97
N ARG A 72 18.49 -4.68 -0.75
CA ARG A 72 18.25 -5.84 0.11
C ARG A 72 17.17 -6.76 -0.46
N ALA A 73 16.07 -6.20 -0.95
CA ALA A 73 14.99 -6.96 -1.57
C ALA A 73 15.47 -7.73 -2.81
N ALA A 74 16.31 -7.11 -3.66
CA ALA A 74 16.92 -7.77 -4.80
C ALA A 74 17.84 -8.93 -4.37
N GLN A 75 18.67 -8.73 -3.36
CA GLN A 75 19.56 -9.77 -2.81
C GLN A 75 18.77 -10.93 -2.18
N GLU A 76 17.70 -10.62 -1.44
CA GLU A 76 16.81 -11.63 -0.85
C GLU A 76 16.07 -12.41 -1.93
N ALA A 77 15.64 -11.76 -3.02
CA ALA A 77 15.00 -12.40 -4.16
C ALA A 77 15.97 -13.36 -4.89
N GLU A 78 17.22 -12.94 -5.12
CA GLU A 78 18.26 -13.79 -5.70
C GLU A 78 18.56 -15.00 -4.81
N SER A 79 18.70 -14.79 -3.50
CA SER A 79 18.96 -15.86 -2.53
C SER A 79 17.82 -16.89 -2.50
N LYS A 80 16.55 -16.42 -2.47
CA LYS A 80 15.37 -17.29 -2.55
C LYS A 80 15.30 -18.05 -3.87
N HIS A 81 15.68 -17.41 -4.98
CA HIS A 81 15.72 -18.08 -6.28
C HIS A 81 16.75 -19.21 -6.30
N MET A 82 17.97 -18.96 -5.80
CA MET A 82 19.01 -19.98 -5.69
C MET A 82 18.59 -21.15 -4.80
N GLU A 83 17.98 -20.85 -3.64
CA GLU A 83 17.45 -21.88 -2.74
C GLU A 83 16.38 -22.73 -3.43
N LYS A 84 15.46 -22.09 -4.17
CA LYS A 84 14.44 -22.77 -4.96
C LYS A 84 15.06 -23.72 -6.00
N LEU A 85 16.10 -23.28 -6.71
CA LEU A 85 16.81 -24.11 -7.69
C LEU A 85 17.50 -25.32 -7.05
N LEU A 86 18.14 -25.14 -5.90
CA LEU A 86 18.77 -26.24 -5.16
C LEU A 86 17.74 -27.29 -4.72
N VAL A 87 16.58 -26.86 -4.22
CA VAL A 87 15.49 -27.77 -3.82
C VAL A 87 14.94 -28.54 -5.02
N ILE A 88 14.75 -27.87 -6.17
CA ILE A 88 14.33 -28.51 -7.43
C ILE A 88 15.35 -29.57 -7.87
N GLN A 89 16.64 -29.22 -7.85
CA GLN A 89 17.71 -30.13 -8.23
C GLN A 89 17.77 -31.34 -7.30
N GLN A 90 17.72 -31.14 -5.98
CA GLN A 90 17.70 -32.25 -5.00
C GLN A 90 16.47 -33.15 -5.16
N SER A 91 15.29 -32.57 -5.38
CA SER A 91 14.05 -33.32 -5.55
C SER A 91 14.06 -34.15 -6.83
N SER A 92 14.63 -33.61 -7.93
CA SER A 92 14.82 -34.35 -9.18
C SER A 92 15.75 -35.55 -9.02
N LEU A 93 16.82 -35.42 -8.23
CA LEU A 93 17.75 -36.51 -7.91
C LEU A 93 17.10 -37.59 -7.03
N LEU A 94 16.22 -37.18 -6.11
CA LEU A 94 15.49 -38.07 -5.20
C LEU A 94 14.21 -38.66 -5.79
N GLY A 95 13.84 -38.28 -7.02
CA GLY A 95 12.61 -38.74 -7.68
C GLY A 95 11.32 -38.34 -6.96
N LYS A 96 11.35 -37.24 -6.19
CA LYS A 96 10.16 -36.73 -5.48
C LYS A 96 9.40 -35.75 -6.36
N GLU A 97 8.06 -35.85 -6.33
CA GLU A 97 7.21 -34.85 -6.96
C GLU A 97 7.34 -33.50 -6.23
N LEU A 98 7.44 -32.44 -7.01
CA LEU A 98 7.54 -31.07 -6.52
C LEU A 98 6.14 -30.54 -6.21
N SER A 99 6.00 -29.80 -5.10
CA SER A 99 4.77 -29.06 -4.82
C SER A 99 4.61 -27.87 -5.77
N ASP A 100 3.37 -27.40 -5.95
CA ASP A 100 3.02 -26.29 -6.85
C ASP A 100 3.84 -25.00 -6.61
N GLU A 101 4.30 -24.80 -5.37
CA GLU A 101 5.13 -23.66 -4.95
C GLU A 101 6.51 -23.66 -5.65
N TYR A 102 7.01 -24.84 -6.04
CA TYR A 102 8.27 -25.03 -6.77
C TYR A 102 8.09 -25.07 -8.30
N SER A 103 6.87 -24.90 -8.81
CA SER A 103 6.64 -24.77 -10.25
C SER A 103 7.37 -23.53 -10.81
N THR A 104 7.85 -23.66 -12.05
CA THR A 104 8.73 -22.67 -12.73
C THR A 104 8.00 -21.38 -13.14
N ASN A 105 6.68 -21.31 -12.99
CA ASN A 105 5.82 -20.23 -13.52
C ASN A 105 5.26 -19.28 -12.45
N ASN A 106 5.87 -19.18 -11.27
CA ASN A 106 5.50 -18.08 -10.35
C ASN A 106 6.17 -16.79 -10.83
N ASN A 107 5.50 -16.09 -11.74
CA ASN A 107 5.81 -14.69 -12.07
C ASN A 107 5.48 -13.83 -10.84
N PHE A 108 6.44 -13.65 -9.95
CA PHE A 108 6.30 -12.68 -8.87
C PHE A 108 6.25 -11.27 -9.46
N TRP A 109 5.28 -10.48 -9.02
CA TRP A 109 5.18 -9.08 -9.42
C TRP A 109 6.40 -8.31 -8.89
N ASP A 110 7.12 -7.62 -9.79
CA ASP A 110 8.31 -6.88 -9.42
C ASP A 110 7.93 -5.60 -8.67
N SER A 111 8.16 -5.59 -7.36
CA SER A 111 7.87 -4.46 -6.49
C SER A 111 8.68 -3.20 -6.82
N ASN A 112 9.77 -3.35 -7.58
CA ASN A 112 10.55 -2.23 -8.09
C ASN A 112 9.82 -1.42 -9.16
N THR A 113 8.63 -1.84 -9.60
CA THR A 113 7.77 -1.03 -10.47
C THR A 113 7.04 0.08 -9.72
N ILE A 114 7.03 0.08 -8.38
CA ILE A 114 6.51 1.16 -7.52
C ILE A 114 7.58 2.26 -7.37
N ILE A 115 7.99 2.86 -8.49
CA ILE A 115 9.03 3.91 -8.55
C ILE A 115 8.54 5.08 -9.42
N PRO A 116 8.99 6.32 -9.15
CA PRO A 116 8.80 7.43 -10.06
C PRO A 116 9.02 7.12 -11.54
N GLY A 117 8.03 7.48 -12.37
CA GLY A 117 8.16 7.42 -13.82
C GLY A 117 7.99 6.04 -14.45
N ALA A 118 7.84 4.97 -13.66
CA ALA A 118 7.54 3.64 -14.17
C ALA A 118 6.20 3.61 -14.94
N PRO A 119 6.08 2.80 -16.02
CA PRO A 119 4.83 2.66 -16.78
C PRO A 119 3.63 2.31 -15.91
N PHE A 120 3.81 1.39 -14.96
CA PHE A 120 2.80 0.98 -13.99
C PHE A 120 2.20 2.16 -13.21
N MET A 121 3.03 3.11 -12.75
CA MET A 121 2.54 4.27 -11.98
C MET A 121 1.72 5.25 -12.83
N LYS A 122 2.00 5.33 -14.14
CA LYS A 122 1.17 6.08 -15.08
C LYS A 122 -0.18 5.40 -15.28
N LEU A 123 -0.16 4.09 -15.52
CA LEU A 123 -1.37 3.28 -15.63
C LEU A 123 -2.24 3.39 -14.37
N LEU A 124 -1.66 3.29 -13.17
CA LEU A 124 -2.35 3.47 -11.90
C LEU A 124 -3.02 4.85 -11.79
N THR A 125 -2.30 5.90 -12.17
CA THR A 125 -2.82 7.27 -12.13
C THR A 125 -4.01 7.44 -13.08
N GLU A 126 -3.90 6.95 -14.32
CA GLU A 126 -4.97 7.02 -15.31
C GLU A 126 -6.19 6.19 -14.89
N SER A 127 -5.95 4.99 -14.37
CA SER A 127 -6.98 4.07 -13.87
C SER A 127 -7.76 4.69 -12.70
N LEU A 128 -7.07 5.33 -11.75
CA LEU A 128 -7.71 6.02 -10.62
C LEU A 128 -8.50 7.25 -11.06
N ARG A 129 -8.01 8.03 -12.05
CA ARG A 129 -8.74 9.17 -12.61
C ARG A 129 -10.05 8.74 -13.28
N TYR A 130 -10.04 7.61 -13.99
CA TYR A 130 -11.24 7.06 -14.59
C TYR A 130 -12.24 6.55 -13.54
N TRP A 131 -11.73 5.92 -12.48
CA TRP A 131 -12.55 5.23 -11.50
C TRP A 131 -13.37 6.16 -10.59
N ILE A 132 -12.90 7.37 -10.26
CA ILE A 132 -13.59 8.25 -9.29
C ILE A 132 -13.80 9.67 -9.81
N ILE A 133 -15.07 10.11 -9.86
CA ILE A 133 -15.51 11.38 -10.46
C ILE A 133 -15.34 12.60 -9.50
N GLN A 134 -15.30 12.41 -8.19
CA GLN A 134 -15.18 13.49 -7.19
C GLN A 134 -14.09 13.22 -6.14
N VAL A 135 -12.83 13.28 -6.57
CA VAL A 135 -11.65 13.05 -5.71
C VAL A 135 -10.57 14.07 -6.00
N ILE A 136 -9.88 14.52 -4.94
CA ILE A 136 -8.59 15.18 -5.10
C ILE A 136 -7.54 14.08 -5.27
N LEU A 137 -7.06 13.93 -6.51
CA LEU A 137 -5.95 13.04 -6.82
C LEU A 137 -4.65 13.84 -6.82
N SER A 138 -3.80 13.63 -5.82
CA SER A 138 -2.41 14.08 -5.86
C SER A 138 -1.58 12.99 -6.51
N ASP A 139 -1.41 13.10 -7.82
CA ASP A 139 -0.73 12.09 -8.62
C ASP A 139 0.78 12.05 -8.39
N ALA A 140 1.41 11.14 -9.11
CA ALA A 140 2.84 10.89 -9.03
C ALA A 140 3.68 12.10 -9.50
N SER A 141 3.14 12.98 -10.36
CA SER A 141 3.88 14.13 -10.89
C SER A 141 4.14 15.22 -9.84
N VAL A 142 3.32 15.27 -8.79
CA VAL A 142 3.56 16.15 -7.64
C VAL A 142 4.72 15.56 -6.83
N PRO A 143 5.80 16.30 -6.58
CA PRO A 143 6.88 15.80 -5.72
C PRO A 143 6.38 15.63 -4.29
N ASP A 144 7.12 14.89 -3.47
CA ASP A 144 6.83 14.55 -2.08
C ASP A 144 6.12 13.20 -1.87
N GLU A 145 6.19 12.73 -0.64
CA GLU A 145 5.65 11.45 -0.20
C GLU A 145 4.14 11.52 0.02
N GLY A 146 3.47 10.37 -0.05
CA GLY A 146 2.01 10.30 0.00
C GLY A 146 1.47 10.87 1.30
N GLU A 147 2.05 10.45 2.42
CA GLU A 147 1.74 10.96 3.76
C GLU A 147 2.00 12.47 3.88
N HIS A 148 3.13 12.98 3.39
CA HIS A 148 3.48 14.40 3.52
C HIS A 148 2.57 15.28 2.65
N LYS A 149 2.20 14.84 1.45
CA LYS A 149 1.18 15.50 0.61
C LYS A 149 -0.16 15.61 1.34
N ILE A 150 -0.57 14.56 2.03
CA ILE A 150 -1.82 14.54 2.81
C ILE A 150 -1.73 15.55 3.96
N MET A 151 -0.64 15.51 4.73
CA MET A 151 -0.47 16.39 5.89
C MET A 151 -0.37 17.85 5.47
N GLU A 152 0.39 18.15 4.41
CA GLU A 152 0.48 19.49 3.84
C GLU A 152 -0.89 19.99 3.38
N PHE A 153 -1.70 19.14 2.74
CA PHE A 153 -3.07 19.50 2.37
C PHE A 153 -3.93 19.85 3.58
N ILE A 154 -3.86 19.07 4.66
CA ILE A 154 -4.61 19.33 5.90
C ILE A 154 -4.16 20.64 6.53
N ILE A 155 -2.85 20.86 6.68
CA ILE A 155 -2.27 22.09 7.24
C ILE A 155 -2.66 23.31 6.41
N ARG A 156 -2.58 23.23 5.08
CA ARG A 156 -3.03 24.30 4.17
C ARG A 156 -4.54 24.53 4.24
N SER A 157 -5.34 23.49 4.44
CA SER A 157 -6.80 23.65 4.59
C SER A 157 -7.14 24.44 5.85
N ARG A 158 -6.38 24.26 6.94
CA ARG A 158 -6.57 24.99 8.21
C ARG A 158 -6.33 26.50 8.11
N THR A 159 -5.47 26.94 7.19
CA THR A 159 -5.18 28.37 7.00
C THR A 159 -6.27 29.10 6.21
N GLN A 160 -7.22 28.37 5.63
CA GLN A 160 -8.34 28.95 4.91
C GLN A 160 -9.37 29.55 5.88
N SER A 161 -9.86 30.75 5.57
CA SER A 161 -10.84 31.46 6.41
C SER A 161 -12.19 30.72 6.54
N SER A 162 -12.53 29.89 5.55
CA SER A 162 -13.74 29.06 5.54
C SER A 162 -13.57 27.69 6.22
N TYR A 163 -12.39 27.40 6.77
CA TYR A 163 -12.10 26.12 7.39
C TYR A 163 -12.97 25.89 8.64
N ASN A 164 -13.50 24.68 8.77
CA ASN A 164 -14.23 24.27 9.96
C ASN A 164 -13.28 23.51 10.91
N PRO A 165 -12.96 24.05 12.11
CA PRO A 165 -12.06 23.41 13.08
C PRO A 165 -12.57 22.07 13.65
N ASN A 166 -13.85 21.75 13.44
CA ASN A 166 -14.45 20.48 13.84
C ASN A 166 -14.54 19.47 12.68
N THR A 167 -13.81 19.71 11.59
CA THR A 167 -13.71 18.75 10.49
C THR A 167 -13.09 17.45 11.01
N ARG A 168 -13.65 16.32 10.58
CA ARG A 168 -13.20 14.98 10.99
C ARG A 168 -12.36 14.34 9.90
N HIS A 169 -11.12 14.02 10.24
CA HIS A 169 -10.10 13.50 9.34
C HIS A 169 -9.84 12.02 9.62
N VAL A 170 -9.77 11.23 8.55
CA VAL A 170 -9.30 9.85 8.60
C VAL A 170 -8.19 9.67 7.59
N VAL A 171 -6.99 9.31 8.04
CA VAL A 171 -5.89 8.90 7.15
C VAL A 171 -5.80 7.39 7.19
N TYR A 172 -5.77 6.76 6.02
CA TYR A 172 -5.45 5.35 5.89
C TYR A 172 -3.96 5.19 5.55
N GLY A 173 -3.23 4.47 6.41
CA GLY A 173 -1.79 4.24 6.28
C GLY A 173 -1.31 3.17 7.26
N LEU A 174 -0.38 2.32 6.80
CA LEU A 174 0.11 1.15 7.53
C LEU A 174 1.25 1.46 8.52
N ASP A 175 1.96 2.57 8.34
CA ASP A 175 3.14 2.90 9.15
C ASP A 175 2.81 3.61 10.47
N ALA A 176 3.83 3.78 11.30
CA ALA A 176 3.73 4.59 12.51
C ALA A 176 3.77 6.10 12.21
N ASP A 177 4.37 6.52 11.09
CA ASP A 177 4.57 7.92 10.71
C ASP A 177 3.25 8.71 10.67
N PRO A 178 2.15 8.21 10.07
CA PRO A 178 0.84 8.88 10.13
C PRO A 178 0.32 9.18 11.54
N ILE A 179 0.73 8.43 12.57
CA ILE A 179 0.34 8.70 13.96
C ILE A 179 1.01 9.97 14.44
N ILE A 180 2.33 10.07 14.28
CA ILE A 180 3.10 11.25 14.71
C ILE A 180 2.69 12.47 13.88
N LEU A 181 2.65 12.32 12.57
CA LEU A 181 2.23 13.37 11.64
C LEU A 181 0.82 13.88 11.94
N SER A 182 -0.11 13.00 12.34
CA SER A 182 -1.46 13.43 12.73
C SER A 182 -1.47 14.38 13.92
N LEU A 183 -0.56 14.20 14.89
CA LEU A 183 -0.46 15.07 16.05
C LEU A 183 0.06 16.46 15.66
N GLU A 184 0.98 16.53 14.70
CA GLU A 184 1.54 17.78 14.18
C GLU A 184 0.50 18.63 13.43
N THR A 185 -0.57 18.01 12.92
CA THR A 185 -1.66 18.77 12.28
C THR A 185 -2.46 19.64 13.24
N HIS A 186 -2.40 19.36 14.55
CA HIS A 186 -3.22 20.01 15.58
C HIS A 186 -4.73 19.98 15.28
N GLU A 187 -5.20 18.90 14.64
CA GLU A 187 -6.62 18.63 14.42
C GLU A 187 -7.28 17.97 15.63
N ASN A 188 -8.43 18.48 16.06
CA ASN A 188 -9.16 17.94 17.22
C ASN A 188 -9.77 16.56 16.95
N HIS A 189 -10.08 16.27 15.68
CA HIS A 189 -10.80 15.07 15.27
C HIS A 189 -10.05 14.33 14.17
N PHE A 190 -8.93 13.73 14.54
CA PHE A 190 -8.09 12.95 13.64
C PHE A 190 -8.09 11.47 14.04
N LYS A 191 -8.24 10.58 13.06
CA LYS A 191 -8.07 9.13 13.25
C LYS A 191 -7.14 8.56 12.19
N VAL A 192 -6.30 7.62 12.60
CA VAL A 192 -5.49 6.79 11.69
C VAL A 192 -6.18 5.44 11.57
N LEU A 193 -6.48 5.03 10.33
CA LEU A 193 -7.02 3.73 9.99
C LEU A 193 -5.89 2.84 9.47
N ARG A 194 -5.78 1.65 10.05
CA ARG A 194 -4.80 0.62 9.68
C ARG A 194 -5.34 -0.77 9.97
N GLU A 195 -4.70 -1.76 9.41
CA GLU A 195 -4.97 -3.18 9.56
C GLU A 195 -4.62 -3.64 10.98
N ASP A 196 -5.35 -4.65 11.46
CA ASP A 196 -5.09 -5.24 12.77
C ASP A 196 -3.94 -6.25 12.67
N VAL A 197 -2.73 -5.77 12.97
CA VAL A 197 -1.49 -6.57 13.00
C VAL A 197 -1.57 -7.73 14.02
N PHE A 198 -2.48 -7.67 14.99
CA PHE A 198 -2.67 -8.72 16.00
C PHE A 198 -3.84 -9.67 15.67
N SER A 199 -4.44 -9.55 14.50
CA SER A 199 -5.63 -10.34 14.13
C SER A 199 -5.36 -11.85 14.14
N ASP A 200 -4.18 -12.29 13.72
CA ASP A 200 -3.77 -13.69 13.70
C ASP A 200 -3.55 -14.27 15.10
N GLU A 201 -2.98 -13.50 16.03
CA GLU A 201 -2.85 -13.91 17.43
C GLU A 201 -4.21 -14.08 18.10
N ARG A 202 -5.17 -13.20 17.76
CA ARG A 202 -6.55 -13.32 18.26
C ARG A 202 -7.30 -14.48 17.60
N ARG A 203 -7.03 -14.80 16.33
CA ARG A 203 -7.55 -16.01 15.66
C ARG A 203 -7.03 -17.28 16.32
N ARG A 204 -5.73 -17.34 16.66
CA ARG A 204 -5.11 -18.49 17.35
C ARG A 204 -5.61 -18.69 18.78
N LYS A 205 -6.13 -17.63 19.43
CA LYS A 205 -6.71 -17.69 20.79
C LYS A 205 -8.19 -18.07 20.84
N ARG A 206 -8.87 -18.16 19.69
CA ARG A 206 -10.27 -18.62 19.64
C ARG A 206 -10.33 -20.14 19.65
N CYS A 207 -11.22 -20.69 20.45
CA CYS A 207 -11.38 -22.14 20.55
C CYS A 207 -11.97 -22.66 19.25
N HIS A 208 -11.27 -23.55 18.54
CA HIS A 208 -11.76 -24.10 17.27
C HIS A 208 -13.09 -24.88 17.39
N LEU A 209 -13.54 -25.18 18.61
CA LEU A 209 -14.79 -25.87 18.88
C LEU A 209 -15.96 -24.94 19.24
N CYS A 210 -15.72 -23.73 19.77
CA CYS A 210 -16.82 -22.85 20.22
C CYS A 210 -16.69 -21.36 19.87
N GLY A 211 -15.64 -20.95 19.16
CA GLY A 211 -15.42 -19.56 18.72
C GLY A 211 -14.83 -18.68 19.80
#